data_AF-A0A7X0ZIW3-F1
#
_entry.id   AF-A0A7X0ZIW3-F1
#
_cell.length_a   1.000
_cell.length_b   1.000
_cell.length_c   1.000
_cell.angle_alpha   90.00
_cell.angle_beta   90.00
_cell.angle_gamma   90.00
#
_symmetry.space_group_name_H-M   'P 1'
#
loop_
_entity.id
_entity.type
_entity.pdbx_description
1 polymer ?
#
loop_
_entity_poly.entity_id
_entity_poly.type
_entity_poly.pdbx_seq_one_letter_code
_entity_poly.pdbx_strand_id
1 'polypeptide(L)'
;MWEGYFDKIMNELSPVDDRWVSLVYYYHLDEGWYDESPWVIPDNKKILEQFETIDIKVLDNVIQEIMMKLIKLLKDNLDSEIFKEYS
;
A
#
# COMPACT_ATOMS: atom_id res chain seq x y z
N MET A 1 5.63 0.43 -14.01
CA MET A 1 4.33 -0.30 -14.05
C MET A 1 3.41 0.06 -12.89
N TRP A 2 3.94 0.48 -11.73
CA TRP A 2 3.13 0.88 -10.57
C TRP A 2 2.78 2.37 -10.52
N GLU A 3 3.55 3.23 -11.21
CA GLU A 3 3.29 4.68 -11.28
C GLU A 3 1.86 4.95 -11.75
N GLY A 4 1.14 5.77 -10.99
CA GLY A 4 -0.27 6.11 -11.22
C GLY A 4 -1.29 5.18 -10.58
N TYR A 5 -1.06 3.87 -10.49
CA TYR A 5 -1.98 2.97 -9.76
C TYR A 5 -1.77 3.08 -8.26
N PHE A 6 -0.51 3.15 -7.83
CA PHE A 6 -0.16 3.34 -6.44
C PHE A 6 -0.68 4.68 -5.92
N ASP A 7 -0.47 5.76 -6.66
CA ASP A 7 -0.94 7.11 -6.29
C ASP A 7 -2.47 7.15 -6.14
N LYS A 8 -3.20 6.48 -7.04
CA LYS A 8 -4.66 6.36 -6.93
C LYS A 8 -5.08 5.62 -5.67
N ILE A 9 -4.40 4.54 -5.29
CA ILE A 9 -4.69 3.82 -4.03
C ILE A 9 -4.38 4.71 -2.82
N MET A 10 -3.26 5.42 -2.83
CA MET A 10 -2.87 6.32 -1.72
C MET A 10 -3.86 7.47 -1.53
N ASN A 11 -4.42 8.00 -2.63
CA ASN A 11 -5.42 9.07 -2.58
C ASN A 11 -6.76 8.65 -1.95
N GLU A 12 -7.07 7.35 -1.86
CA GLU A 12 -8.29 6.85 -1.22
C GLU A 12 -8.13 6.71 0.30
N LEU A 13 -6.90 6.73 0.81
CA LEU A 13 -6.62 6.59 2.23
C LEU A 13 -6.74 7.95 2.94
N SER A 14 -7.31 7.90 4.15
CA SER A 14 -7.45 9.07 5.02
C SER A 14 -6.52 8.98 6.23
N PRO A 15 -6.11 10.13 6.82
CA PRO A 15 -5.36 10.14 8.06
C PRO A 15 -6.14 9.47 9.20
N VAL A 16 -5.42 8.83 10.11
CA VAL A 16 -5.98 8.29 11.36
C VAL A 16 -5.58 9.23 12.49
N ASP A 17 -6.56 9.80 13.19
CA ASP A 17 -6.35 10.82 14.24
C ASP A 17 -5.43 11.96 13.75
N ASP A 18 -5.77 12.55 12.60
CA ASP A 18 -5.04 13.64 11.92
C ASP A 18 -3.58 13.31 11.54
N ARG A 19 -3.22 12.02 11.48
CA ARG A 19 -1.86 11.57 11.12
C ARG A 19 -1.87 10.52 10.02
N TRP A 20 -0.97 10.70 9.05
CA TRP A 20 -0.63 9.63 8.12
C TRP A 20 0.10 8.52 8.86
N VAL A 21 -0.28 7.28 8.60
CA VAL A 21 0.31 6.11 9.24
C VAL A 21 0.57 5.02 8.22
N SER A 22 1.49 4.10 8.53
CA SER A 22 1.77 2.93 7.68
C SER A 22 2.20 3.33 6.26
N LEU A 23 1.81 2.61 5.22
CA LEU A 23 2.32 2.83 3.85
C LEU A 23 2.09 4.25 3.32
N VAL A 24 0.94 4.88 3.62
CA VAL A 24 0.65 6.25 3.18
C VAL A 24 1.55 7.30 3.86
N TYR A 25 2.05 7.02 5.06
CA TYR A 25 3.05 7.88 5.72
C TYR A 25 4.35 7.95 4.91
N TYR A 26 4.88 6.79 4.51
CA TYR A 26 6.12 6.73 3.73
C TYR A 26 5.94 7.29 2.32
N TYR A 27 4.76 7.07 1.72
CA TYR A 27 4.39 7.72 0.46
C TYR A 27 4.48 9.26 0.55
N HIS A 28 3.94 9.87 1.60
CA HIS A 28 4.00 11.33 1.78
C HIS A 28 5.38 11.88 2.14
N LEU A 29 6.32 11.03 2.55
CA LEU A 29 7.70 11.42 2.83
C LEU A 29 8.64 11.21 1.63
N ASP A 30 8.13 10.69 0.53
CA ASP A 30 8.94 10.22 -0.60
C ASP A 30 10.01 9.19 -0.19
N GLU A 31 9.73 8.39 0.86
CA GLU A 31 10.67 7.41 1.42
C GLU A 31 10.25 5.97 1.07
N GLY A 32 11.23 5.12 0.80
CA GLY A 32 11.05 3.68 0.67
C GLY A 32 10.49 3.25 -0.68
N TRP A 33 9.26 3.66 -1.01
CA TRP A 33 8.63 3.33 -2.30
C TRP A 33 9.44 3.88 -3.48
N TYR A 34 10.00 5.08 -3.33
CA TYR A 34 10.81 5.77 -4.32
C TYR A 34 12.30 5.46 -4.23
N ASP A 35 12.73 4.66 -3.24
CA ASP A 35 14.13 4.35 -3.05
C ASP A 35 14.67 3.47 -4.20
N GLU A 36 15.91 3.73 -4.59
CA GLU A 36 16.69 2.95 -5.56
C GLU A 36 17.29 1.65 -4.95
N SER A 37 16.84 1.27 -3.75
CA SER A 37 17.25 0.04 -3.05
C SER A 37 16.04 -0.79 -2.65
N PRO A 38 16.20 -2.12 -2.42
CA PRO A 38 15.12 -2.93 -1.88
C PRO A 38 14.60 -2.34 -0.57
N TRP A 39 13.29 -2.15 -0.48
CA TRP A 39 12.67 -1.57 0.70
C TRP A 39 11.74 -2.56 1.38
N VAL A 40 11.91 -2.71 2.69
CA VAL A 40 11.03 -3.55 3.52
C VAL A 40 9.73 -2.80 3.75
N ILE A 41 8.62 -3.41 3.36
CA ILE A 41 7.30 -2.87 3.64
C ILE A 41 7.04 -2.93 5.17
N PRO A 42 6.72 -1.81 5.82
CA PRO A 42 6.57 -1.76 7.26
C PRO A 42 5.17 -2.20 7.71
N ASP A 43 5.13 -3.13 8.66
CA ASP A 43 3.91 -3.58 9.37
C ASP A 43 2.76 -3.98 8.43
N ASN A 44 2.88 -5.18 7.84
CA ASN A 44 1.90 -5.73 6.91
C ASN A 44 0.47 -5.77 7.47
N LYS A 45 0.34 -5.97 8.79
CA LYS A 45 -0.97 -5.99 9.44
C LYS A 45 -1.62 -4.62 9.39
N LYS A 46 -0.88 -3.57 9.73
CA LYS A 46 -1.39 -2.19 9.70
C LYS A 46 -1.73 -1.72 8.28
N ILE A 47 -0.95 -2.15 7.28
CA ILE A 47 -1.28 -1.88 5.87
C ILE A 47 -2.57 -2.59 5.47
N LEU A 48 -2.72 -3.86 5.85
CA LEU A 48 -3.94 -4.61 5.57
C LEU A 48 -5.17 -3.94 6.18
N GLU A 49 -5.09 -3.56 7.46
CA GLU A 49 -6.16 -2.84 8.15
C GLU A 49 -6.57 -1.56 7.40
N GLN A 50 -5.60 -0.79 6.88
CA GLN A 50 -5.90 0.39 6.06
C GLN A 50 -6.54 0.03 4.72
N PHE A 51 -5.99 -0.93 3.99
CA PHE A 51 -6.51 -1.32 2.68
C PHE A 51 -7.93 -1.88 2.76
N GLU A 52 -8.28 -2.55 3.86
CA GLU A 52 -9.64 -3.04 4.09
C GLU A 52 -10.65 -1.92 4.39
N THR A 53 -10.21 -0.68 4.64
CA THR A 53 -11.11 0.50 4.76
C THR A 53 -11.52 1.08 3.41
N ILE A 54 -10.79 0.78 2.34
CA ILE A 54 -11.09 1.30 1.00
C ILE A 54 -12.31 0.57 0.44
N ASP A 55 -13.33 1.33 0.01
CA ASP A 55 -14.44 0.77 -0.76
C ASP A 55 -13.98 0.45 -2.18
N ILE A 56 -13.41 -0.74 -2.38
CA ILE A 56 -12.85 -1.15 -3.68
C ILE A 56 -13.88 -1.07 -4.82
N LYS A 57 -15.18 -1.10 -4.55
CA LYS A 57 -16.22 -1.06 -5.60
C LYS A 57 -16.30 0.28 -6.32
N VAL A 58 -15.79 1.35 -5.71
CA VAL A 58 -15.75 2.68 -6.35
C VAL A 58 -14.55 2.86 -7.28
N LEU A 59 -13.60 1.93 -7.26
CA LEU A 59 -12.36 1.99 -8.05
C LEU A 59 -12.55 1.39 -9.44
N ASP A 60 -11.67 1.74 -10.37
CA ASP A 60 -11.66 1.10 -11.68
C ASP A 60 -11.28 -0.39 -11.60
N ASN A 61 -11.76 -1.20 -12.55
CA ASN A 61 -11.60 -2.66 -12.52
C ASN A 61 -10.14 -3.11 -12.39
N VAL A 62 -9.21 -2.37 -13.00
CA VAL A 62 -7.77 -2.69 -12.93
C VAL A 62 -7.26 -2.47 -11.52
N ILE A 63 -7.62 -1.36 -10.88
CA ILE A 63 -7.26 -1.10 -9.48
C ILE A 63 -7.91 -2.10 -8.54
N GLN A 64 -9.16 -2.50 -8.78
CA GLN A 64 -9.81 -3.56 -8.00
C GLN A 64 -9.00 -4.85 -8.03
N GLU A 65 -8.54 -5.29 -9.20
CA GLU A 65 -7.69 -6.48 -9.33
C GLU A 65 -6.35 -6.33 -8.62
N ILE A 66 -5.73 -5.15 -8.70
CA ILE A 66 -4.47 -4.84 -8.01
C ILE A 66 -4.70 -4.89 -6.49
N MET A 67 -5.75 -4.24 -5.98
CA MET A 67 -6.10 -4.22 -4.56
C MET A 67 -6.35 -5.63 -4.02
N MET A 68 -7.09 -6.47 -4.75
CA MET A 68 -7.30 -7.87 -4.35
C MET A 68 -5.98 -8.66 -4.27
N LYS A 69 -5.05 -8.45 -5.22
CA LYS A 69 -3.72 -9.08 -5.20
C LYS A 69 -2.88 -8.59 -4.04
N LEU A 70 -2.88 -7.28 -3.74
CA LEU A 70 -2.16 -6.69 -2.61
C LEU A 70 -2.70 -7.18 -1.27
N ILE A 71 -4.02 -7.16 -1.07
CA ILE A 71 -4.67 -7.67 0.14
C ILE A 71 -4.33 -9.15 0.35
N LYS A 72 -4.36 -9.95 -0.73
CA LYS A 72 -3.97 -11.35 -0.65
C LYS A 72 -2.50 -11.52 -0.26
N LEU A 73 -1.59 -10.79 -0.91
CA LEU A 73 -0.17 -10.82 -0.60
C LEU A 73 0.10 -10.51 0.88
N LEU A 74 -0.55 -9.47 1.42
CA LEU A 74 -0.42 -9.09 2.83
C LEU A 74 -0.96 -10.17 3.78
N LYS A 75 -2.14 -10.74 3.47
CA LYS A 75 -2.73 -11.84 4.26
C LYS A 75 -1.85 -13.07 4.31
N ASP A 76 -1.23 -13.41 3.19
CA ASP A 76 -0.34 -14.58 3.08
C ASP A 76 1.01 -14.36 3.78
N ASN A 77 1.34 -13.12 4.17
CA ASN A 77 2.65 -12.72 4.70
C ASN A 77 2.57 -11.81 5.93
N LEU A 78 1.55 -11.95 6.79
CA LEU A 78 1.34 -11.04 7.93
C LEU A 78 2.57 -10.93 8.86
N ASP A 79 3.28 -12.04 9.08
CA ASP A 79 4.44 -12.13 9.97
C ASP A 79 5.78 -12.23 9.19
N SER A 80 5.76 -12.04 7.86
CA SER A 80 6.92 -12.16 6.98
C SER A 80 7.32 -10.80 6.40
N GLU A 81 8.62 -10.60 6.19
CA GLU A 81 9.09 -9.40 5.48
C GLU A 81 8.72 -9.48 3.99
N ILE A 82 8.11 -8.40 3.49
CA ILE A 82 7.84 -8.21 2.06
C ILE A 82 8.76 -7.11 1.57
N PHE A 83 9.45 -7.37 0.46
CA PHE A 83 10.37 -6.41 -0.14
C PHE A 83 9.78 -5.86 -1.44
N LYS A 84 9.82 -4.54 -1.59
CA LYS A 84 9.74 -3.91 -2.91
C LYS A 84 11.11 -4.05 -3.58
N GLU A 85 11.19 -4.85 -4.62
CA GLU A 85 12.40 -4.94 -5.45
C GLU A 85 12.50 -3.71 -6.36
N TYR A 86 13.72 -3.26 -6.63
CA TYR A 86 13.99 -2.24 -7.65
C TYR A 86 14.13 -2.94 -9.02
N SER A 87 13.52 -2.36 -10.05
CA SER A 87 13.54 -2.87 -11.43
C SER A 87 13.95 -1.78 -12.41
#